data_AF-A0A843DZ87-F1
#
_entry.id   AF-A0A843DZ87-F1
#
_cell.length_a   1.000
_cell.length_b   1.000
_cell.length_c   1.000
_cell.angle_alpha   90.00
_cell.angle_beta   90.00
_cell.angle_gamma   90.00
#
_symmetry.space_group_name_H-M   'P 1'
#
loop_
_entity.id
_entity.type
_entity.pdbx_description
1 polymer ?
#
loop_
_entity_poly.entity_id
_entity_poly.type
_entity_poly.pdbx_seq_one_letter_code
_entity_poly.pdbx_strand_id
1 'polypeptide(L)'
;MMRDFECRDGVMYIAGKSTVELAEEFGTPLYVYDEARIRENYRNIHGAFSRYMDTKIHYACKANTNLSVLRILEQEGSGIDAVSIGEVKTCLKAGFTPDRIMYTGVNVSDKELKEVAELGVMINIDSVSEMERLAKISPQHEISFRITPGVGSGHSDKVITGSKGAKFGIPLKEVIDTYARAKDLGFKIKGIHAHIGSGGQSVEPFLDMMQVIINLVNEIEELGIKLDFIDMGRGIGVPYKPQEDEMDLNELASEITDMIEQQTDIKTLILEPGRYIVCDAVVLLTKVNDVK
;
A
#
# COMPACT_ATOMS: atom_id res chain seq x y z
N MET A 1 -18.65 -2.33 8.99
CA MET A 1 -19.29 -1.43 9.94
C MET A 1 -18.24 -0.57 10.63
N MET A 2 -18.47 0.74 10.72
CA MET A 2 -17.63 1.64 11.53
C MET A 2 -17.41 1.05 12.93
N ARG A 3 -16.18 1.18 13.46
CA ARG A 3 -15.83 0.67 14.78
C ARG A 3 -16.70 1.30 15.86
N ASP A 4 -17.35 0.45 16.65
CA ASP A 4 -18.01 0.85 17.88
C ASP A 4 -17.02 0.94 19.04
N PHE A 5 -17.13 2.02 19.81
CA PHE A 5 -16.40 2.20 21.06
C PHE A 5 -17.31 1.83 22.24
N GLU A 6 -16.73 1.17 23.23
CA GLU A 6 -17.45 0.80 24.44
C GLU A 6 -17.78 2.06 25.25
N CYS A 7 -19.03 2.15 25.74
CA CYS A 7 -19.48 3.22 26.63
C CYS A 7 -19.93 2.62 27.97
N ARG A 8 -19.28 3.01 29.07
CA ARG A 8 -19.66 2.62 30.44
C ARG A 8 -20.01 3.86 31.22
N ASP A 9 -21.24 3.93 31.73
CA ASP A 9 -21.74 5.07 32.52
C ASP A 9 -21.51 6.44 31.85
N GLY A 10 -21.65 6.50 30.52
CA GLY A 10 -21.46 7.73 29.73
C GLY A 10 -20.00 8.07 29.40
N VAL A 11 -19.03 7.25 29.83
CA VAL A 11 -17.61 7.39 29.51
C VAL A 11 -17.23 6.44 28.37
N MET A 12 -16.59 6.98 27.33
CA MET A 12 -16.03 6.20 26.22
C MET A 12 -14.74 5.50 26.65
N TYR A 13 -14.60 4.24 26.26
CA TYR A 13 -13.41 3.42 26.47
C TYR A 13 -12.76 3.06 25.14
N ILE A 14 -11.42 3.05 25.12
CA ILE A 14 -10.60 2.57 24.00
C ILE A 14 -9.55 1.60 24.55
N ALA A 15 -9.38 0.44 23.91
CA ALA A 15 -8.49 -0.63 24.39
C ALA A 15 -8.71 -0.99 25.89
N GLY A 16 -9.96 -0.92 26.36
CA GLY A 16 -10.32 -1.16 27.76
C GLY A 16 -9.91 -0.06 28.76
N LYS A 17 -9.50 1.12 28.29
CA LYS A 17 -9.09 2.28 29.10
C LYS A 17 -10.07 3.44 28.99
N SER A 18 -10.35 4.09 30.12
CA SER A 18 -11.19 5.28 30.16
C SER A 18 -10.53 6.44 29.42
N THR A 19 -11.24 7.03 28.46
CA THR A 19 -10.74 8.20 27.72
C THR A 19 -10.54 9.43 28.62
N VAL A 20 -11.33 9.54 29.69
CA VAL A 20 -11.19 10.63 30.67
C VAL A 20 -9.90 10.46 31.48
N GLU A 21 -9.63 9.25 31.99
CA GLU A 21 -8.41 8.96 32.74
C GLU A 21 -7.16 9.19 31.89
N LEU A 22 -7.18 8.76 30.62
CA LEU A 22 -6.09 9.00 29.68
C LEU A 22 -5.86 10.49 29.43
N ALA A 23 -6.94 11.27 29.27
CA ALA A 23 -6.86 12.71 29.07
C ALA A 23 -6.35 13.44 30.33
N GLU A 24 -6.65 12.95 31.52
CA GLU A 24 -6.14 13.49 32.78
C GLU A 24 -4.65 13.15 33.01
N GLU A 25 -4.25 11.93 32.70
CA GLU A 25 -2.87 11.46 32.89
C GLU A 25 -1.90 12.07 31.87
N PHE A 26 -2.25 12.05 30.58
CA PHE A 26 -1.36 12.45 29.49
C PHE A 26 -1.65 13.84 28.93
N GLY A 27 -2.74 14.48 29.35
CA GLY A 27 -3.21 15.76 28.84
C GLY A 27 -3.93 15.65 27.49
N THR A 28 -4.33 16.80 26.95
CA THR A 28 -4.96 16.92 25.62
C THR A 28 -4.38 18.11 24.84
N PRO A 29 -4.30 18.07 23.49
CA PRO A 29 -4.80 17.02 22.61
C PRO A 29 -3.98 15.73 22.67
N LEU A 30 -4.65 14.57 22.57
CA LEU A 30 -4.02 13.26 22.73
C LEU A 30 -4.49 12.28 21.66
N TYR A 31 -3.56 11.73 20.89
CA TYR A 31 -3.81 10.56 20.06
C TYR A 31 -3.70 9.29 20.90
N VAL A 32 -4.76 8.49 20.92
CA VAL A 32 -4.78 7.19 21.60
C VAL A 32 -4.97 6.10 20.56
N TYR A 33 -4.01 5.17 20.51
CA TYR A 33 -4.01 4.05 19.59
C TYR A 33 -4.41 2.76 20.30
N ASP A 34 -5.24 1.95 19.65
CA ASP A 34 -5.57 0.59 20.05
C ASP A 34 -4.71 -0.39 19.24
N GLU A 35 -3.69 -0.95 19.88
CA GLU A 35 -2.80 -1.93 19.26
C GLU A 35 -3.54 -3.18 18.79
N ALA A 36 -4.51 -3.68 19.57
CA ALA A 36 -5.25 -4.88 19.23
C ALA A 36 -6.02 -4.68 17.93
N ARG A 37 -6.60 -3.48 17.73
CA ARG A 37 -7.29 -3.14 16.49
C ARG A 37 -6.36 -3.07 15.28
N ILE A 38 -5.14 -2.52 15.42
CA ILE A 38 -4.14 -2.52 14.34
C ILE A 38 -3.83 -3.95 13.88
N ARG A 39 -3.58 -4.85 14.86
CA ARG A 39 -3.27 -6.26 14.58
C ARG A 39 -4.46 -6.97 13.94
N GLU A 40 -5.67 -6.73 14.46
CA GLU A 40 -6.90 -7.29 13.91
C GLU A 40 -7.09 -6.87 12.44
N ASN A 41 -6.98 -5.57 12.13
CA ASN A 41 -7.13 -5.07 10.77
C ASN A 41 -6.10 -5.69 9.83
N TYR A 42 -4.82 -5.78 10.24
CA TYR A 42 -3.79 -6.46 9.46
C TYR A 42 -4.16 -7.92 9.17
N ARG A 43 -4.58 -8.67 10.19
CA ARG A 43 -4.93 -10.09 10.05
C ARG A 43 -6.19 -10.29 9.23
N ASN A 44 -7.16 -9.39 9.30
CA ASN A 44 -8.39 -9.45 8.51
C ASN A 44 -8.08 -9.34 7.01
N ILE A 45 -7.33 -8.31 6.60
CA ILE A 45 -6.96 -8.15 5.19
C ILE A 45 -6.00 -9.24 4.71
N HIS A 46 -4.96 -9.57 5.49
CA HIS A 46 -4.05 -10.65 5.12
C HIS A 46 -4.81 -11.98 5.01
N GLY A 47 -5.65 -12.32 5.98
CA GLY A 47 -6.42 -13.57 6.03
C GLY A 47 -7.53 -13.68 4.98
N ALA A 48 -8.02 -12.57 4.44
CA ALA A 48 -8.99 -12.59 3.33
C ALA A 48 -8.36 -13.12 2.04
N PHE A 49 -7.12 -12.71 1.73
CA PHE A 49 -6.41 -13.07 0.50
C PHE A 49 -5.53 -14.32 0.64
N SER A 50 -4.80 -14.46 1.77
CA SER A 50 -3.83 -15.56 1.99
C SER A 50 -4.45 -16.96 2.04
N ARG A 51 -5.78 -17.06 2.14
CA ARG A 51 -6.50 -18.35 2.04
C ARG A 51 -6.61 -18.86 0.60
N TYR A 52 -6.43 -17.99 -0.39
CA TYR A 52 -6.54 -18.30 -1.82
C TYR A 52 -5.16 -18.30 -2.50
N MET A 53 -4.31 -17.30 -2.23
CA MET A 53 -3.00 -17.14 -2.89
C MET A 53 -1.94 -16.65 -1.90
N ASP A 54 -0.64 -16.96 -2.13
CA ASP A 54 0.45 -16.36 -1.34
C ASP A 54 0.33 -14.83 -1.37
N THR A 55 0.18 -14.23 -0.20
CA THR A 55 -0.19 -12.81 -0.08
C THR A 55 0.77 -12.10 0.85
N LYS A 56 1.29 -10.96 0.38
CA LYS A 56 2.10 -10.05 1.19
C LYS A 56 1.37 -8.74 1.42
N ILE A 57 1.31 -8.32 2.67
CA ILE A 57 0.86 -6.98 3.02
C ILE A 57 2.08 -6.07 3.12
N HIS A 58 2.18 -5.08 2.26
CA HIS A 58 3.19 -4.03 2.31
C HIS A 58 2.55 -2.76 2.89
N TYR A 59 2.62 -2.59 4.21
CA TYR A 59 1.97 -1.46 4.86
C TYR A 59 2.47 -0.14 4.29
N ALA A 60 1.51 0.65 3.81
CA ALA A 60 1.74 1.98 3.28
C ALA A 60 2.07 2.98 4.40
N CYS A 61 3.35 3.09 4.76
CA CYS A 61 3.75 3.74 6.01
C CYS A 61 3.47 5.25 6.06
N LYS A 62 3.27 5.90 4.92
CA LYS A 62 2.77 7.28 4.84
C LYS A 62 1.45 7.52 5.61
N ALA A 63 0.70 6.46 5.92
CA ALA A 63 -0.50 6.54 6.76
C ALA A 63 -0.14 6.83 8.23
N ASN A 64 0.89 6.21 8.78
CA ASN A 64 1.42 6.47 10.13
C ASN A 64 2.82 5.86 10.30
N THR A 65 3.84 6.71 10.46
CA THR A 65 5.24 6.30 10.65
C THR A 65 5.68 6.30 12.11
N ASN A 66 4.74 6.33 13.07
CA ASN A 66 5.07 6.16 14.47
C ASN A 66 5.81 4.83 14.70
N LEU A 67 6.96 4.87 15.37
CA LEU A 67 7.84 3.71 15.55
C LEU A 67 7.13 2.53 16.24
N SER A 68 6.20 2.79 17.16
CA SER A 68 5.43 1.73 17.83
C SER A 68 4.46 1.06 16.86
N VAL A 69 3.76 1.83 16.01
CA VAL A 69 2.86 1.30 14.97
C VAL A 69 3.65 0.46 13.97
N LEU A 70 4.79 0.97 13.50
CA LEU A 70 5.66 0.24 12.59
C LEU A 70 6.16 -1.07 13.23
N ARG A 71 6.56 -1.05 14.50
CA ARG A 71 7.01 -2.25 15.22
C ARG A 71 5.91 -3.28 15.42
N ILE A 72 4.68 -2.85 15.68
CA ILE A 72 3.50 -3.74 15.75
C ILE A 72 3.34 -4.49 14.42
N LEU A 73 3.42 -3.77 13.29
CA LEU A 73 3.27 -4.36 11.95
C LEU A 73 4.47 -5.21 11.53
N GLU A 74 5.68 -4.85 11.96
CA GLU A 74 6.88 -5.68 11.79
C GLU A 74 6.67 -7.06 12.42
N GLN A 75 6.17 -7.09 13.66
CA GLN A 75 5.87 -8.30 14.42
C GLN A 75 4.73 -9.14 13.82
N GLU A 76 3.77 -8.52 13.14
CA GLU A 76 2.72 -9.23 12.39
C GLU A 76 3.23 -9.82 11.05
N GLY A 77 4.47 -9.54 10.66
CA GLY A 77 5.06 -10.06 9.43
C GLY A 77 4.89 -9.16 8.20
N SER A 78 4.41 -7.93 8.36
CA SER A 78 4.19 -6.99 7.25
C SER A 78 5.48 -6.68 6.48
N GLY A 79 5.40 -6.44 5.18
CA GLY A 79 6.36 -5.60 4.47
C GLY A 79 5.99 -4.12 4.59
N ILE A 80 6.70 -3.24 3.87
CA ILE A 80 6.45 -1.79 3.83
C ILE A 80 6.44 -1.30 2.38
N ASP A 81 5.47 -0.45 2.04
CA ASP A 81 5.59 0.51 0.94
C ASP A 81 5.97 1.89 1.51
N ALA A 82 7.19 2.33 1.18
CA ALA A 82 7.76 3.60 1.59
C ALA A 82 7.89 4.55 0.38
N VAL A 83 7.58 5.82 0.56
CA VAL A 83 7.60 6.83 -0.52
C VAL A 83 8.71 7.88 -0.36
N SER A 84 9.56 7.74 0.67
CA SER A 84 10.75 8.58 0.86
C SER A 84 11.88 7.85 1.60
N ILE A 85 13.12 8.28 1.39
CA ILE A 85 14.27 7.74 2.15
C ILE A 85 14.13 7.94 3.66
N GLY A 86 13.42 8.98 4.11
CA GLY A 86 13.10 9.19 5.51
C GLY A 86 12.24 8.07 6.07
N GLU A 87 11.25 7.63 5.31
CA GLU A 87 10.39 6.50 5.67
C GLU A 87 11.15 5.17 5.68
N VAL A 88 11.98 4.91 4.65
CA VAL A 88 12.86 3.72 4.60
C VAL A 88 13.71 3.64 5.88
N LYS A 89 14.42 4.71 6.23
CA LYS A 89 15.24 4.77 7.45
C LYS A 89 14.44 4.60 8.73
N THR A 90 13.21 5.12 8.76
CA THR A 90 12.33 4.99 9.93
C THR A 90 11.87 3.54 10.09
N CYS A 91 11.57 2.84 9.00
CA CYS A 91 11.22 1.42 9.01
C CYS A 91 12.40 0.53 9.40
N LEU A 92 13.61 0.82 8.89
CA LEU A 92 14.83 0.13 9.34
C LEU A 92 15.04 0.29 10.86
N LYS A 93 14.80 1.49 11.42
CA LYS A 93 14.86 1.73 12.87
C LYS A 93 13.78 0.97 13.65
N ALA A 94 12.63 0.69 13.04
CA ALA A 94 11.54 -0.07 13.65
C ALA A 94 11.77 -1.59 13.63
N GLY A 95 12.78 -2.07 12.89
CA GLY A 95 13.19 -3.48 12.85
C GLY A 95 12.98 -4.18 11.50
N PHE A 96 12.45 -3.49 10.49
CA PHE A 96 12.30 -4.07 9.16
C PHE A 96 13.67 -4.29 8.51
N THR A 97 13.79 -5.36 7.73
CA THR A 97 14.95 -5.62 6.89
C THR A 97 14.75 -4.99 5.49
N PRO A 98 15.82 -4.64 4.76
CA PRO A 98 15.69 -4.00 3.45
C PRO A 98 14.86 -4.79 2.43
N ASP A 99 14.92 -6.12 2.46
CA ASP A 99 14.16 -7.03 1.58
C ASP A 99 12.65 -7.05 1.85
N ARG A 100 12.22 -6.50 2.99
CA ARG A 100 10.80 -6.32 3.36
C ARG A 100 10.30 -4.90 3.08
N ILE A 101 11.12 -4.05 2.46
CA ILE A 101 10.75 -2.67 2.12
C ILE A 101 10.76 -2.53 0.61
N MET A 102 9.69 -1.95 0.07
CA MET A 102 9.60 -1.47 -1.29
C MET A 102 9.56 0.06 -1.27
N TYR A 103 10.35 0.69 -2.16
CA TYR A 103 10.41 2.14 -2.29
C TYR A 103 9.66 2.59 -3.55
N THR A 104 8.54 3.30 -3.36
CA THR A 104 7.69 3.84 -4.43
C THR A 104 7.73 5.37 -4.42
N GLY A 105 8.90 5.92 -4.74
CA GLY A 105 9.13 7.35 -4.84
C GLY A 105 8.60 7.96 -6.15
N VAL A 106 8.41 9.28 -6.16
CA VAL A 106 8.01 10.04 -7.37
C VAL A 106 8.90 11.26 -7.47
N ASN A 107 9.44 11.52 -8.67
CA ASN A 107 10.38 12.61 -8.92
C ASN A 107 11.64 12.53 -8.02
N VAL A 108 12.22 11.34 -7.91
CA VAL A 108 13.30 11.02 -6.98
C VAL A 108 14.64 11.54 -7.51
N SER A 109 15.45 12.14 -6.63
CA SER A 109 16.78 12.66 -6.98
C SER A 109 17.82 11.53 -7.13
N ASP A 110 18.92 11.77 -7.86
CA ASP A 110 19.98 10.75 -8.04
C ASP A 110 20.61 10.37 -6.71
N LYS A 111 20.72 11.35 -5.80
CA LYS A 111 21.22 11.13 -4.45
C LYS A 111 20.33 10.17 -3.68
N GLU A 112 19.01 10.37 -3.75
CA GLU A 112 18.05 9.52 -3.05
C GLU A 112 17.95 8.12 -3.67
N LEU A 113 17.93 8.02 -5.01
CA LEU A 113 17.99 6.73 -5.71
C LEU A 113 19.23 5.93 -5.31
N LYS A 114 20.40 6.59 -5.28
CA LYS A 114 21.65 5.96 -4.85
C LYS A 114 21.56 5.47 -3.41
N GLU A 115 21.03 6.29 -2.51
CA GLU A 115 20.93 5.94 -1.10
C GLU A 115 19.96 4.77 -0.85
N VAL A 116 18.82 4.74 -1.53
CA VAL A 116 17.87 3.60 -1.48
C VAL A 116 18.51 2.34 -2.05
N ALA A 117 19.20 2.45 -3.20
CA ALA A 117 19.85 1.31 -3.83
C ALA A 117 21.00 0.74 -2.98
N GLU A 118 21.82 1.58 -2.34
CA GLU A 118 22.89 1.16 -1.43
C GLU A 118 22.37 0.41 -0.19
N LEU A 119 21.13 0.70 0.24
CA LEU A 119 20.47 -0.05 1.31
C LEU A 119 19.95 -1.43 0.86
N GLY A 120 19.94 -1.72 -0.43
CA GLY A 120 19.41 -2.98 -0.98
C GLY A 120 17.88 -3.05 -1.01
N VAL A 121 17.20 -1.91 -0.91
CA VAL A 121 15.73 -1.82 -0.94
C VAL A 121 15.24 -1.91 -2.38
N MET A 122 14.22 -2.72 -2.64
CA MET A 122 13.62 -2.83 -3.98
C MET A 122 12.98 -1.50 -4.39
N ILE A 123 13.19 -1.08 -5.64
CA ILE A 123 12.65 0.19 -6.14
C ILE A 123 11.50 -0.09 -7.10
N ASN A 124 10.34 0.50 -6.81
CA ASN A 124 9.17 0.49 -7.67
C ASN A 124 9.23 1.72 -8.59
N ILE A 125 9.67 1.49 -9.83
CA ILE A 125 9.98 2.53 -10.81
C ILE A 125 8.70 3.22 -11.28
N ASP A 126 8.69 4.56 -11.16
CA ASP A 126 7.55 5.41 -11.51
C ASP A 126 7.68 6.01 -12.92
N SER A 127 8.89 6.04 -13.51
CA SER A 127 9.10 6.57 -14.87
C SER A 127 10.30 5.97 -15.61
N VAL A 128 10.27 6.03 -16.95
CA VAL A 128 11.40 5.64 -17.83
C VAL A 128 12.67 6.45 -17.49
N SER A 129 12.53 7.74 -17.18
CA SER A 129 13.66 8.59 -16.81
C SER A 129 14.32 8.14 -15.51
N GLU A 130 13.52 7.74 -14.51
CA GLU A 130 14.02 7.17 -13.25
C GLU A 130 14.74 5.85 -13.49
N MET A 131 14.19 4.95 -14.30
CA MET A 131 14.84 3.70 -14.70
C MET A 131 16.22 3.92 -15.32
N GLU A 132 16.31 4.79 -16.33
CA GLU A 132 17.56 5.08 -17.04
C GLU A 132 18.61 5.74 -16.14
N ARG A 133 18.17 6.51 -15.14
CA ARG A 133 19.06 7.08 -14.11
C ARG A 133 19.52 6.01 -13.14
N LEU A 134 18.62 5.16 -12.65
CA LEU A 134 18.96 4.05 -11.75
C LEU A 134 19.93 3.08 -12.41
N ALA A 135 19.81 2.80 -13.71
CA ALA A 135 20.69 1.89 -14.44
C ALA A 135 22.16 2.35 -14.42
N LYS A 136 22.40 3.66 -14.33
CA LYS A 136 23.74 4.26 -14.21
C LYS A 136 24.26 4.23 -12.77
N ILE A 137 23.36 4.14 -11.78
CA ILE A 137 23.66 4.20 -10.35
C ILE A 137 23.88 2.81 -9.77
N SER A 138 22.94 1.88 -10.04
CA SER A 138 22.92 0.51 -9.53
C SER A 138 22.44 -0.44 -10.64
N PRO A 139 23.34 -0.87 -11.54
CA PRO A 139 22.98 -1.86 -12.56
C PRO A 139 22.62 -3.18 -11.88
N GLN A 140 21.66 -3.92 -12.43
CA GLN A 140 21.15 -5.19 -11.87
C GLN A 140 20.39 -5.07 -10.54
N HIS A 141 19.99 -3.86 -10.15
CA HIS A 141 19.12 -3.65 -8.98
C HIS A 141 17.78 -4.39 -9.14
N GLU A 142 17.18 -4.77 -8.02
CA GLU A 142 15.83 -5.35 -8.03
C GLU A 142 14.79 -4.25 -8.19
N ILE A 143 13.95 -4.38 -9.22
CA ILE A 143 12.95 -3.38 -9.56
C ILE A 143 11.58 -4.00 -9.80
N SER A 144 10.55 -3.22 -9.51
CA SER A 144 9.19 -3.39 -10.02
C SER A 144 8.82 -2.15 -10.82
N PHE A 145 7.73 -2.20 -11.58
CA PHE A 145 7.23 -1.02 -12.29
C PHE A 145 5.84 -0.63 -11.84
N ARG A 146 5.70 0.63 -11.45
CA ARG A 146 4.40 1.27 -11.26
C ARG A 146 3.86 1.69 -12.63
N ILE A 147 2.66 1.24 -12.95
CA ILE A 147 1.96 1.57 -14.20
C ILE A 147 0.73 2.43 -13.92
N THR A 148 0.34 3.27 -14.88
CA THR A 148 -0.98 3.91 -14.88
C THR A 148 -1.96 2.97 -15.60
N PRO A 149 -2.92 2.34 -14.90
CA PRO A 149 -3.78 1.33 -15.52
C PRO A 149 -4.85 1.91 -16.46
N GLY A 150 -4.99 3.23 -16.55
CA GLY A 150 -6.04 3.87 -17.33
C GLY A 150 -7.44 3.80 -16.71
N VAL A 151 -7.56 3.13 -15.55
CA VAL A 151 -8.77 2.93 -14.76
C VAL A 151 -8.55 3.55 -13.37
N GLY A 152 -9.54 4.23 -12.80
CA GLY A 152 -9.42 4.83 -11.47
C GLY A 152 -10.74 4.92 -10.71
N SER A 153 -10.65 4.83 -9.38
CA SER A 153 -11.78 5.00 -8.46
C SER A 153 -11.72 6.38 -7.79
N GLY A 154 -12.75 7.21 -7.95
CA GLY A 154 -12.82 8.50 -7.26
C GLY A 154 -14.13 9.25 -7.48
N HIS A 155 -14.62 9.93 -6.45
CA HIS A 155 -15.85 10.72 -6.48
C HIS A 155 -15.74 12.08 -7.23
N SER A 156 -14.62 12.36 -7.92
CA SER A 156 -14.45 13.56 -8.76
C SER A 156 -13.35 13.37 -9.82
N ASP A 157 -13.42 14.11 -10.92
CA ASP A 157 -12.43 14.08 -12.04
C ASP A 157 -10.97 14.32 -11.60
N LYS A 158 -10.74 14.91 -10.42
CA LYS A 158 -9.40 15.14 -9.85
C LYS A 158 -8.81 13.92 -9.12
N VAL A 159 -9.63 12.91 -8.85
CA VAL A 159 -9.26 11.69 -8.08
C VAL A 159 -9.22 10.45 -8.97
N ILE A 160 -9.73 10.53 -10.21
CA ILE A 160 -9.59 9.47 -11.21
C ILE A 160 -8.13 9.42 -11.67
N THR A 161 -7.33 8.55 -11.03
CA THR A 161 -6.00 8.19 -11.51
C THR A 161 -6.16 7.28 -12.72
N GLY A 162 -6.17 7.85 -13.93
CA GLY A 162 -6.33 7.04 -15.16
C GLY A 162 -6.48 7.82 -16.46
N SER A 163 -6.77 9.11 -16.43
CA SER A 163 -6.93 9.94 -17.64
C SER A 163 -5.69 10.79 -17.95
N LYS A 164 -5.60 11.27 -19.21
CA LYS A 164 -4.53 12.14 -19.75
C LYS A 164 -4.06 13.16 -18.71
N GLY A 165 -2.82 13.00 -18.21
CA GLY A 165 -2.23 13.87 -17.19
C GLY A 165 -1.93 13.18 -15.84
N ALA A 166 -2.13 11.86 -15.72
CA ALA A 166 -1.64 11.10 -14.58
C ALA A 166 -0.13 11.32 -14.37
N LYS A 167 0.23 11.79 -13.17
CA LYS A 167 1.62 12.14 -12.80
C LYS A 167 2.43 10.97 -12.24
N PHE A 168 1.86 9.78 -12.24
CA PHE A 168 2.34 8.63 -11.49
C PHE A 168 2.37 7.40 -12.39
N GLY A 169 3.46 6.66 -12.37
CA GLY A 169 3.62 5.42 -13.11
C GLY A 169 3.75 5.59 -14.62
N ILE A 170 4.21 4.52 -15.25
CA ILE A 170 4.44 4.44 -16.69
C ILE A 170 3.09 4.34 -17.42
N PRO A 171 2.84 5.17 -18.46
CA PRO A 171 1.64 5.05 -19.27
C PRO A 171 1.53 3.68 -19.95
N LEU A 172 0.33 3.10 -20.04
CA LEU A 172 0.10 1.76 -20.63
C LEU A 172 0.85 1.50 -21.94
N LYS A 173 0.80 2.46 -22.87
CA LYS A 173 1.43 2.38 -24.19
C LYS A 173 2.97 2.26 -24.16
N GLU A 174 3.60 2.58 -23.03
CA GLU A 174 5.06 2.57 -22.84
C GLU A 174 5.51 1.37 -21.98
N VAL A 175 4.59 0.60 -21.39
CA VAL A 175 4.91 -0.46 -20.42
C VAL A 175 5.77 -1.53 -21.06
N ILE A 176 5.32 -2.16 -22.14
CA ILE A 176 6.04 -3.29 -22.78
C ILE A 176 7.45 -2.86 -23.23
N ASP A 177 7.56 -1.70 -23.89
CA ASP A 177 8.84 -1.12 -24.30
C ASP A 177 9.76 -0.86 -23.11
N THR A 178 9.21 -0.42 -21.97
CA THR A 178 9.98 -0.16 -20.76
C THR A 178 10.49 -1.45 -20.13
N TYR A 179 9.69 -2.51 -20.07
CA TYR A 179 10.13 -3.83 -19.57
C TYR A 179 11.21 -4.44 -20.47
N ALA A 180 11.05 -4.36 -21.79
CA ALA A 180 12.07 -4.80 -22.74
C ALA A 180 13.38 -4.03 -22.52
N ARG A 181 13.30 -2.70 -22.40
CA ARG A 181 14.46 -1.85 -22.14
C ARG A 181 15.12 -2.16 -20.80
N ALA A 182 14.35 -2.41 -19.75
CA ALA A 182 14.86 -2.76 -18.43
C ALA A 182 15.65 -4.07 -18.43
N LYS A 183 15.16 -5.05 -19.21
CA LYS A 183 15.85 -6.32 -19.44
C LYS A 183 17.19 -6.09 -20.14
N ASP A 184 17.23 -5.26 -21.17
CA ASP A 184 18.47 -4.91 -21.89
C ASP A 184 19.47 -4.16 -21.00
N LEU A 185 18.98 -3.35 -20.04
CA LEU A 185 19.79 -2.68 -19.03
C LEU A 185 20.29 -3.63 -17.93
N GLY A 186 19.85 -4.88 -17.93
CA GLY A 186 20.30 -5.94 -17.01
C GLY A 186 19.65 -5.90 -15.64
N PHE A 187 18.52 -5.23 -15.46
CA PHE A 187 17.81 -5.21 -14.18
C PHE A 187 17.24 -6.58 -13.80
N LYS A 188 17.08 -6.80 -12.48
CA LYS A 188 16.30 -7.91 -11.94
C LYS A 188 14.85 -7.46 -11.81
N ILE A 189 14.06 -7.70 -12.83
CA ILE A 189 12.65 -7.30 -12.87
C ILE A 189 11.82 -8.30 -12.04
N LYS A 190 11.12 -7.79 -11.03
CA LYS A 190 10.45 -8.59 -10.00
C LYS A 190 8.93 -8.59 -10.09
N GLY A 191 8.33 -7.50 -10.54
CA GLY A 191 6.88 -7.41 -10.52
C GLY A 191 6.34 -6.21 -11.26
N ILE A 192 5.02 -6.13 -11.22
CA ILE A 192 4.22 -5.03 -11.74
C ILE A 192 3.35 -4.49 -10.60
N HIS A 193 3.24 -3.17 -10.53
CA HIS A 193 2.45 -2.47 -9.52
C HIS A 193 1.46 -1.52 -10.20
N ALA A 194 0.23 -1.48 -9.71
CA ALA A 194 -0.70 -0.41 -10.06
C ALA A 194 -1.50 0.03 -8.84
N HIS A 195 -2.08 1.23 -8.93
CA HIS A 195 -2.88 1.80 -7.87
C HIS A 195 -4.06 2.56 -8.46
N ILE A 196 -5.29 2.15 -8.12
CA ILE A 196 -6.55 2.75 -8.62
C ILE A 196 -6.93 4.10 -7.97
N GLY A 197 -6.16 4.57 -6.99
CA GLY A 197 -6.51 5.71 -6.15
C GLY A 197 -6.98 5.28 -4.76
N SER A 198 -7.51 6.22 -3.96
CA SER A 198 -7.83 5.96 -2.55
C SER A 198 -9.33 5.94 -2.26
N GLY A 199 -9.78 4.92 -1.54
CA GLY A 199 -11.06 4.93 -0.83
C GLY A 199 -12.24 4.34 -1.59
N GLY A 200 -12.00 3.42 -2.54
CA GLY A 200 -13.08 2.62 -3.11
C GLY A 200 -13.68 1.71 -2.04
N GLN A 201 -15.01 1.67 -1.97
CA GLN A 201 -15.79 0.67 -1.21
C GLN A 201 -16.44 -0.36 -2.15
N SER A 202 -16.11 -0.29 -3.45
CA SER A 202 -16.65 -1.15 -4.50
C SER A 202 -15.54 -2.02 -5.07
N VAL A 203 -15.88 -3.26 -5.43
CA VAL A 203 -14.94 -4.28 -5.91
C VAL A 203 -14.55 -4.01 -7.37
N GLU A 204 -15.50 -3.55 -8.18
CA GLU A 204 -15.40 -3.46 -9.64
C GLU A 204 -14.17 -2.68 -10.15
N PRO A 205 -13.81 -1.50 -9.59
CA PRO A 205 -12.62 -0.78 -10.04
C PRO A 205 -11.31 -1.56 -9.84
N PHE A 206 -11.24 -2.44 -8.84
CA PHE A 206 -10.09 -3.31 -8.66
C PHE A 206 -10.06 -4.40 -9.72
N LEU A 207 -11.21 -5.01 -10.05
CA LEU A 207 -11.31 -6.03 -11.10
C LEU A 207 -10.90 -5.46 -12.45
N ASP A 208 -11.40 -4.27 -12.80
CA ASP A 208 -11.06 -3.58 -14.04
C ASP A 208 -9.55 -3.30 -14.13
N MET A 209 -8.94 -2.83 -13.03
CA MET A 209 -7.48 -2.66 -12.97
C MET A 209 -6.75 -4.00 -13.11
N MET A 210 -7.18 -5.03 -12.40
CA MET A 210 -6.53 -6.33 -12.40
C MET A 210 -6.58 -6.98 -13.78
N GLN A 211 -7.67 -6.82 -14.54
CA GLN A 211 -7.73 -7.29 -15.91
C GLN A 211 -6.68 -6.61 -16.81
N VAL A 212 -6.45 -5.31 -16.63
CA VAL A 212 -5.39 -4.59 -17.35
C VAL A 212 -4.00 -5.11 -16.96
N ILE A 213 -3.76 -5.32 -15.66
CA ILE A 213 -2.47 -5.85 -15.18
C ILE A 213 -2.23 -7.26 -15.74
N ILE A 214 -3.22 -8.15 -15.68
CA ILE A 214 -3.11 -9.54 -16.17
C ILE A 214 -2.75 -9.58 -17.65
N ASN A 215 -3.38 -8.74 -18.48
CA ASN A 215 -3.03 -8.63 -19.90
C ASN A 215 -1.56 -8.22 -20.08
N LEU A 216 -1.10 -7.22 -19.33
CA LEU A 216 0.30 -6.78 -19.37
C LEU A 216 1.26 -7.87 -18.89
N VAL A 217 0.92 -8.62 -17.84
CA VAL A 217 1.74 -9.74 -17.34
C VAL A 217 1.97 -10.76 -18.44
N ASN A 218 0.93 -11.13 -19.19
CA ASN A 218 1.03 -12.08 -20.29
C ASN A 218 1.90 -11.53 -21.44
N GLU A 219 1.73 -10.26 -21.82
CA GLU A 219 2.59 -9.61 -22.82
C GLU A 219 4.06 -9.51 -22.37
N ILE A 220 4.30 -9.27 -21.08
CA ILE A 220 5.65 -9.23 -20.49
C ILE A 220 6.29 -10.63 -20.49
N GLU A 221 5.51 -11.69 -20.27
CA GLU A 221 6.00 -13.07 -20.34
C GLU A 221 6.44 -13.45 -21.76
N GLU A 222 5.78 -12.93 -22.80
CA GLU A 222 6.21 -13.10 -24.21
C GLU A 222 7.60 -12.50 -24.48
N LEU A 223 8.02 -11.48 -23.71
CA LEU A 223 9.38 -10.94 -23.74
C LEU A 223 10.40 -11.86 -23.06
N GLY A 224 9.97 -13.00 -22.50
CA GLY A 224 10.79 -13.90 -21.69
C GLY A 224 11.19 -13.26 -20.36
N ILE A 225 10.30 -12.46 -19.76
CA ILE A 225 10.45 -11.90 -18.41
C ILE A 225 9.40 -12.57 -17.53
N LYS A 226 9.83 -13.33 -16.52
CA LYS A 226 8.93 -13.92 -15.54
C LYS A 226 8.88 -13.03 -14.31
N LEU A 227 7.67 -12.58 -13.96
CA LEU A 227 7.45 -11.75 -12.78
C LEU A 227 7.22 -12.64 -11.55
N ASP A 228 7.72 -12.21 -10.41
CA ASP A 228 7.57 -12.89 -9.13
C ASP A 228 6.22 -12.54 -8.47
N PHE A 229 5.70 -11.32 -8.69
CA PHE A 229 4.46 -10.86 -8.08
C PHE A 229 3.67 -9.84 -8.92
N ILE A 230 2.37 -9.74 -8.60
CA ILE A 230 1.54 -8.58 -8.91
C ILE A 230 1.31 -7.79 -7.61
N ASP A 231 1.45 -6.47 -7.67
CA ASP A 231 1.10 -5.55 -6.60
C ASP A 231 -0.12 -4.72 -7.01
N MET A 232 -1.26 -5.00 -6.38
CA MET A 232 -2.52 -4.27 -6.64
C MET A 232 -2.58 -2.92 -5.89
N GLY A 233 -1.51 -2.57 -5.19
CA GLY A 233 -1.34 -1.30 -4.52
C GLY A 233 -2.34 -1.09 -3.39
N ARG A 234 -2.61 0.18 -3.12
CA ARG A 234 -3.59 0.62 -2.12
C ARG A 234 -4.98 0.76 -2.76
N GLY A 235 -5.97 1.11 -1.94
CA GLY A 235 -7.26 1.61 -2.44
C GLY A 235 -8.43 1.22 -1.58
N ILE A 236 -8.28 0.13 -0.83
CA ILE A 236 -9.30 -0.41 0.08
C ILE A 236 -9.67 0.67 1.10
N GLY A 237 -10.93 1.10 1.02
CA GLY A 237 -11.50 2.13 1.88
C GLY A 237 -11.82 1.64 3.28
N VAL A 238 -12.26 2.58 4.12
CA VAL A 238 -12.84 2.33 5.45
C VAL A 238 -14.07 3.22 5.60
N PRO A 239 -15.10 2.76 6.33
CA PRO A 239 -16.23 3.62 6.66
C PRO A 239 -15.81 4.72 7.64
N TYR A 240 -16.05 5.97 7.28
CA TYR A 240 -15.90 7.13 8.16
C TYR A 240 -17.20 7.52 8.86
N LYS A 241 -18.33 7.12 8.29
CA LYS A 241 -19.66 7.39 8.83
C LYS A 241 -20.42 6.09 9.04
N PRO A 242 -21.36 6.04 10.00
CA PRO A 242 -22.13 4.82 10.27
C PRO A 242 -22.90 4.25 9.07
N GLN A 243 -23.29 5.11 8.13
CA GLN A 243 -24.03 4.72 6.91
C GLN A 243 -23.15 4.30 5.73
N GLU A 244 -21.82 4.37 5.87
CA GLU A 244 -20.90 3.97 4.80
C GLU A 244 -20.64 2.47 4.91
N ASP A 245 -20.71 1.78 3.77
CA ASP A 245 -20.50 0.33 3.71
C ASP A 245 -19.01 -0.01 3.85
N GLU A 246 -18.72 -1.21 4.34
CA GLU A 246 -17.36 -1.75 4.27
C GLU A 246 -17.11 -2.39 2.91
N MET A 247 -15.85 -2.38 2.50
CA MET A 247 -15.40 -3.22 1.41
C MET A 247 -15.64 -4.70 1.76
N ASP A 248 -16.29 -5.45 0.87
CA ASP A 248 -16.32 -6.90 0.99
C ASP A 248 -14.95 -7.48 0.61
N LEU A 249 -14.11 -7.68 1.63
CA LEU A 249 -12.78 -8.25 1.42
C LEU A 249 -12.82 -9.70 0.95
N ASN A 250 -13.88 -10.46 1.25
CA ASN A 250 -13.94 -11.86 0.81
C ASN A 250 -14.25 -11.92 -0.68
N GLU A 251 -15.22 -11.14 -1.15
CA GLU A 251 -15.56 -11.01 -2.57
C GLU A 251 -14.35 -10.47 -3.37
N LEU A 252 -13.77 -9.36 -2.91
CA LEU A 252 -12.58 -8.77 -3.53
C LEU A 252 -11.43 -9.77 -3.61
N ALA A 253 -11.17 -10.50 -2.52
CA ALA A 253 -10.10 -11.49 -2.48
C ALA A 253 -10.36 -12.63 -3.44
N SER A 254 -11.54 -13.28 -3.38
CA SER A 254 -11.84 -14.41 -4.24
C SER A 254 -11.78 -14.05 -5.72
N GLU A 255 -12.39 -12.93 -6.11
CA GLU A 255 -12.45 -12.57 -7.52
C GLU A 255 -11.07 -12.19 -8.09
N ILE A 256 -10.28 -11.41 -7.35
CA ILE A 256 -8.92 -11.05 -7.80
C ILE A 256 -8.04 -12.29 -7.89
N THR A 257 -8.04 -13.16 -6.89
CA THR A 257 -7.18 -14.35 -6.93
C THR A 257 -7.60 -15.32 -8.01
N ASP A 258 -8.91 -15.51 -8.22
CA ASP A 258 -9.44 -16.35 -9.30
C ASP A 258 -9.01 -15.81 -10.67
N MET A 259 -9.07 -14.49 -10.88
CA MET A 259 -8.59 -13.87 -12.12
C MET A 259 -7.10 -14.14 -12.37
N ILE A 260 -6.26 -14.00 -11.34
CA ILE A 260 -4.81 -14.22 -11.45
C ILE A 260 -4.50 -15.69 -11.75
N GLU A 261 -5.10 -16.63 -11.01
CA GLU A 261 -4.84 -18.07 -11.16
C GLU A 261 -5.31 -18.64 -12.50
N GLN A 262 -6.40 -18.12 -13.05
CA GLN A 262 -6.95 -18.60 -14.32
C GLN A 262 -6.19 -18.06 -15.54
N GLN A 263 -5.52 -16.92 -15.42
CA GLN A 263 -5.01 -16.17 -16.57
C GLN A 263 -3.50 -15.94 -16.56
N THR A 264 -2.80 -16.29 -15.47
CA THR A 264 -1.34 -16.08 -15.33
C THR A 264 -0.68 -17.18 -14.49
N ASP A 265 0.65 -17.28 -14.58
CA ASP A 265 1.45 -18.15 -13.71
C ASP A 265 1.92 -17.46 -12.40
N ILE A 266 1.48 -16.24 -12.13
CA ILE A 266 1.84 -15.48 -10.91
C ILE A 266 1.33 -16.22 -9.66
N LYS A 267 2.17 -16.26 -8.63
CA LYS A 267 1.85 -16.96 -7.37
C LYS A 267 1.79 -16.06 -6.15
N THR A 268 2.31 -14.84 -6.22
CA THR A 268 2.32 -13.90 -5.11
C THR A 268 1.55 -12.62 -5.47
N LEU A 269 0.61 -12.26 -4.60
CA LEU A 269 -0.11 -10.99 -4.63
C LEU A 269 0.38 -10.07 -3.51
N ILE A 270 0.65 -8.81 -3.82
CA ILE A 270 0.99 -7.77 -2.85
C ILE A 270 -0.17 -6.76 -2.75
N LEU A 271 -0.49 -6.38 -1.52
CA LEU A 271 -1.42 -5.30 -1.22
C LEU A 271 -0.73 -4.23 -0.39
N GLU A 272 -1.07 -2.96 -0.61
CA GLU A 272 -0.49 -1.83 0.12
C GLU A 272 -1.48 -1.06 1.03
N PRO A 273 -2.24 -1.73 1.93
CA PRO A 273 -3.16 -1.03 2.81
C PRO A 273 -2.38 -0.11 3.77
N GLY A 274 -2.86 1.13 3.90
CA GLY A 274 -2.39 2.07 4.92
C GLY A 274 -3.55 2.44 5.83
N ARG A 275 -4.49 3.20 5.26
CA ARG A 275 -5.72 3.65 5.93
C ARG A 275 -6.50 2.50 6.55
N TYR A 276 -6.72 1.41 5.79
CA TYR A 276 -7.45 0.23 6.27
C TYR A 276 -6.91 -0.32 7.59
N ILE A 277 -5.58 -0.32 7.76
CA ILE A 277 -4.94 -0.91 8.94
C ILE A 277 -5.05 0.00 10.17
N VAL A 278 -4.83 1.30 10.02
CA VAL A 278 -4.61 2.20 11.18
C VAL A 278 -5.73 3.21 11.45
N CYS A 279 -6.66 3.42 10.52
CA CYS A 279 -7.55 4.58 10.58
C CYS A 279 -8.56 4.51 11.74
N ASP A 280 -9.17 3.36 11.98
CA ASP A 280 -10.16 3.15 13.05
C ASP A 280 -9.52 2.62 14.35
N ALA A 281 -8.20 2.44 14.33
CA ALA A 281 -7.41 2.05 15.49
C ALA A 281 -6.99 3.25 16.35
N VAL A 282 -7.40 4.47 16.00
CA VAL A 282 -6.96 5.69 16.69
C VAL A 282 -8.09 6.67 16.94
N VAL A 283 -8.04 7.35 18.07
CA VAL A 283 -8.89 8.52 18.38
C VAL A 283 -8.05 9.72 18.77
N LEU A 284 -8.56 10.91 18.48
CA LEU A 284 -7.99 12.18 18.96
C LEU A 284 -8.88 12.74 20.08
N LEU A 285 -8.37 12.73 21.30
CA LEU A 285 -9.03 13.33 22.45
C LEU A 285 -8.70 14.83 22.49
N THR A 286 -9.72 15.65 22.68
CA THR A 286 -9.59 17.11 22.81
C THR A 286 -10.46 17.62 23.96
N LYS A 287 -10.00 18.70 24.61
CA LYS A 287 -10.74 19.37 25.68
C LYS A 287 -11.44 20.61 25.12
N VAL A 288 -12.74 20.71 25.38
CA VAL A 288 -13.51 21.94 25.12
C VAL A 288 -13.07 23.00 26.13
N ASN A 289 -12.51 24.09 25.62
CA ASN A 289 -12.04 25.20 26.46
C ASN A 289 -13.08 26.32 26.58
N ASP A 290 -13.95 26.49 25.58
CA ASP A 290 -14.92 27.57 25.50
C ASP A 290 -16.15 27.11 24.71
N VAL A 291 -17.33 27.64 25.05
CA VAL A 291 -18.60 27.39 24.36
C VAL A 291 -19.21 28.76 24.04
N LYS A 292 -19.35 29.07 22.75
CA LYS A 292 -19.89 30.34 22.25
C LYS A 292 -21.19 30.12 21.49
#